data_AF-A0A963EU81-F1
#
_entry.id   AF-A0A963EU81-F1
#
_cell.length_a   1.000
_cell.length_b   1.000
_cell.length_c   1.000
_cell.angle_alpha   90.00
_cell.angle_beta   90.00
_cell.angle_gamma   90.00
#
_symmetry.space_group_name_H-M   'P 1'
#
loop_
_entity.id
_entity.type
_entity.pdbx_description
1 polymer ?
#
loop_
_entity_poly.entity_id
_entity_poly.type
_entity_poly.pdbx_seq_one_letter_code
_entity_poly.pdbx_strand_id
1 'polypeptide(L)'
;PASEAAPVAADDPFAEDSDDFAPAPAAAEDEWDDEFASDVDDFATSGESFTPSYWFSLQGMRELDAVHAYVDSLPETGKVLSLSTVFAVVKNLLGEDVGSVELALVQKSLPPDVSAMMVDPYFSREREQARLTVRVMETSEDLRRDRFLKDLRNALTEQLGIAPERIRFTGMLVLYNNVLQSLFKSQILTLGAVFVAILLMFLA
;
A
#
# COMPACT_ATOMS: atom_id res chain seq x y z
N PRO A 1 47.73 10.05 -32.32
CA PRO A 1 49.17 9.95 -31.96
C PRO A 1 49.30 9.74 -30.45
N ALA A 2 49.23 8.48 -30.03
CA ALA A 2 49.56 8.02 -28.68
C ALA A 2 50.53 6.85 -28.86
N SER A 3 51.71 6.93 -28.26
CA SER A 3 52.65 5.83 -28.17
C SER A 3 53.43 6.00 -26.88
N GLU A 4 53.10 5.16 -25.93
CA GLU A 4 53.84 4.90 -24.70
C GLU A 4 53.70 3.39 -24.45
N ALA A 5 54.85 2.70 -24.30
CA ALA A 5 55.09 1.62 -23.34
C ALA A 5 56.36 0.83 -23.73
N ALA A 6 57.23 0.67 -22.75
CA ALA A 6 58.51 -0.03 -22.76
C ALA A 6 58.34 -1.58 -22.66
N PRO A 7 59.37 -2.40 -22.93
CA PRO A 7 59.24 -3.85 -23.01
C PRO A 7 59.18 -4.49 -21.61
N VAL A 8 58.21 -5.40 -21.42
CA VAL A 8 58.07 -6.22 -20.21
C VAL A 8 59.16 -7.30 -20.17
N ALA A 9 59.80 -7.42 -19.02
CA ALA A 9 60.86 -8.38 -18.72
C ALA A 9 60.35 -9.81 -18.71
N ALA A 10 61.20 -10.73 -19.18
CA ALA A 10 61.03 -12.17 -19.11
C ALA A 10 61.47 -12.65 -17.72
N ASP A 11 60.50 -12.90 -16.84
CA ASP A 11 60.58 -13.84 -15.71
C ASP A 11 59.17 -13.90 -15.10
N ASP A 12 58.32 -14.74 -15.67
CA ASP A 12 57.04 -15.10 -15.10
C ASP A 12 57.22 -16.39 -14.27
N PRO A 13 57.20 -16.32 -12.93
CA PRO A 13 57.39 -17.48 -12.06
C PRO A 13 56.17 -18.42 -12.01
N PHE A 14 55.15 -18.20 -12.85
CA PHE A 14 53.93 -19.02 -12.90
C PHE A 14 53.87 -20.00 -14.10
N ALA A 15 54.98 -20.19 -14.81
CA ALA A 15 55.01 -20.99 -16.04
C ALA A 15 55.33 -22.49 -15.88
N GLU A 16 55.48 -23.02 -14.65
CA GLU A 16 55.73 -24.45 -14.43
C GLU A 16 54.74 -25.02 -13.41
N ASP A 17 53.70 -25.68 -13.94
CA ASP A 17 53.15 -26.96 -13.44
C ASP A 17 51.81 -27.23 -14.15
N SER A 18 51.87 -27.86 -15.33
CA SER A 18 50.71 -28.22 -16.14
C SER A 18 50.55 -29.72 -16.36
N ASP A 19 50.99 -30.57 -15.44
CA ASP A 19 50.84 -32.03 -15.55
C ASP A 19 50.62 -32.68 -14.18
N ASP A 20 49.42 -32.51 -13.61
CA ASP A 20 48.89 -33.50 -12.65
C ASP A 20 47.35 -33.37 -12.50
N PHE A 21 46.62 -33.81 -13.52
CA PHE A 21 45.19 -34.12 -13.37
C PHE A 21 44.97 -35.60 -13.68
N ALA A 22 45.31 -36.45 -12.70
CA ALA A 22 44.82 -37.81 -12.64
C ALA A 22 43.33 -37.79 -12.22
N PRO A 23 42.44 -38.59 -12.86
CA PRO A 23 41.06 -38.66 -12.43
C PRO A 23 40.98 -39.35 -11.06
N ALA A 24 40.47 -38.63 -10.05
CA ALA A 24 40.19 -39.16 -8.72
C ALA A 24 39.08 -40.24 -8.78
N PRO A 25 39.13 -41.26 -7.91
CA PRO A 25 38.22 -42.40 -7.93
C PRO A 25 36.78 -42.00 -7.55
N ALA A 26 35.84 -42.74 -8.11
CA ALA A 26 34.41 -42.57 -7.93
C ALA A 26 33.94 -42.67 -6.47
N ALA A 27 32.98 -41.81 -6.16
CA ALA A 27 31.92 -41.94 -5.15
C ALA A 27 32.35 -42.18 -3.70
N ALA A 28 32.37 -41.08 -2.92
CA ALA A 28 31.72 -41.07 -1.62
C ALA A 28 30.47 -40.19 -1.79
N GLU A 29 29.28 -40.80 -1.72
CA GLU A 29 28.03 -40.06 -1.57
C GLU A 29 28.07 -39.45 -0.15
N ASP A 30 28.31 -38.14 -0.09
CA ASP A 30 28.22 -37.39 1.16
C ASP A 30 26.74 -37.26 1.52
N GLU A 31 26.23 -38.18 2.35
CA GLU A 31 24.89 -38.18 2.98
C GLU A 31 24.55 -36.86 3.73
N TRP A 32 25.52 -35.95 3.89
CA TRP A 32 25.36 -34.65 4.54
C TRP A 32 24.85 -33.54 3.60
N ASP A 33 24.98 -33.71 2.28
CA ASP A 33 24.50 -32.72 1.31
C ASP A 33 22.98 -32.82 1.12
N ASP A 34 22.41 -34.03 1.25
CA ASP A 34 20.98 -34.30 1.09
C ASP A 34 20.11 -33.77 2.25
N GLU A 35 20.62 -33.76 3.50
CA GLU A 35 19.86 -33.26 4.65
C GLU A 35 19.70 -31.73 4.61
N PHE A 36 20.73 -30.99 4.17
CA PHE A 36 20.63 -29.55 3.95
C PHE A 36 19.95 -29.19 2.63
N ALA A 37 20.16 -29.97 1.56
CA ALA A 37 19.50 -29.73 0.28
C ALA A 37 17.99 -29.96 0.38
N SER A 38 17.53 -30.95 1.15
CA SER A 38 16.08 -31.20 1.31
C SER A 38 15.35 -30.08 2.07
N ASP A 39 15.99 -29.45 3.05
CA ASP A 39 15.43 -28.30 3.80
C ASP A 39 15.39 -27.01 2.94
N VAL A 40 16.32 -26.87 1.98
CA VAL A 40 16.36 -25.75 1.03
C VAL A 40 15.44 -25.99 -0.18
N ASP A 41 15.27 -27.25 -0.61
CA ASP A 41 14.33 -27.60 -1.67
C ASP A 41 12.88 -27.48 -1.21
N ASP A 42 12.54 -27.72 0.06
CA ASP A 42 11.18 -27.43 0.57
C ASP A 42 10.86 -25.92 0.54
N PHE A 43 11.88 -25.06 0.69
CA PHE A 43 11.76 -23.60 0.49
C PHE A 43 11.65 -23.21 -0.99
N ALA A 44 12.19 -24.01 -1.91
CA ALA A 44 12.19 -23.74 -3.36
C ALA A 44 11.03 -24.41 -4.11
N THR A 45 10.44 -25.47 -3.57
CA THR A 45 9.45 -26.32 -4.26
C THR A 45 8.00 -26.07 -3.84
N SER A 46 7.77 -25.21 -2.84
CA SER A 46 6.43 -24.86 -2.38
C SER A 46 5.96 -23.48 -2.88
N GLY A 47 5.01 -23.50 -3.81
CA GLY A 47 3.91 -22.52 -3.83
C GLY A 47 4.08 -21.29 -4.73
N GLU A 48 2.92 -20.78 -5.16
CA GLU A 48 2.71 -19.59 -5.99
C GLU A 48 3.80 -18.52 -5.88
N SER A 49 4.26 -18.00 -7.02
CA SER A 49 5.17 -16.86 -7.08
C SER A 49 4.61 -15.69 -6.28
N PHE A 50 5.16 -15.47 -5.08
CA PHE A 50 4.74 -14.37 -4.21
C PHE A 50 5.07 -13.04 -4.89
N THR A 51 4.03 -12.27 -5.21
CA THR A 51 4.17 -10.89 -5.70
C THR A 51 3.78 -9.92 -4.58
N PRO A 52 4.73 -9.06 -4.14
CA PRO A 52 4.41 -8.03 -3.16
C PRO A 52 3.38 -7.05 -3.73
N SER A 53 2.45 -6.61 -2.88
CA SER A 53 1.47 -5.58 -3.28
C SER A 53 2.12 -4.20 -3.33
N TYR A 54 1.60 -3.31 -4.18
CA TYR A 54 1.98 -1.89 -4.21
C TYR A 54 1.94 -1.24 -2.81
N TRP A 55 0.94 -1.61 -1.99
CA TRP A 55 0.76 -1.03 -0.66
C TRP A 55 1.85 -1.43 0.34
N PHE A 56 2.62 -2.48 0.04
CA PHE A 56 3.81 -2.91 0.78
C PHE A 56 5.11 -2.46 0.09
N SER A 57 5.03 -1.46 -0.79
CA SER A 57 6.21 -0.74 -1.28
C SER A 57 6.46 0.52 -0.47
N LEU A 58 7.69 1.05 -0.51
CA LEU A 58 8.03 2.31 0.12
C LEU A 58 7.13 3.47 -0.37
N GLN A 59 6.77 3.47 -1.65
CA GLN A 59 5.91 4.48 -2.24
C GLN A 59 4.46 4.36 -1.74
N GLY A 60 3.89 3.15 -1.77
CA GLY A 60 2.54 2.91 -1.27
C GLY A 60 2.38 3.21 0.22
N MET A 61 3.38 2.85 1.02
CA MET A 61 3.43 3.22 2.44
C MET A 61 3.47 4.74 2.62
N ARG A 62 4.35 5.46 1.92
CA ARG A 62 4.46 6.93 2.04
C ARG A 62 3.17 7.64 1.60
N GLU A 63 2.55 7.17 0.51
CA GLU A 63 1.26 7.67 0.06
C GLU A 63 0.20 7.49 1.17
N LEU A 64 0.13 6.31 1.77
CA LEU A 64 -0.83 6.03 2.83
C LEU A 64 -0.54 6.81 4.11
N ASP A 65 0.73 6.94 4.51
CA ASP A 65 1.16 7.71 5.69
C ASP A 65 0.78 9.18 5.54
N ALA A 66 0.98 9.77 4.35
CA ALA A 66 0.59 11.15 4.06
C ALA A 66 -0.93 11.35 4.15
N VAL A 67 -1.71 10.43 3.57
CA VAL A 67 -3.18 10.47 3.66
C VAL A 67 -3.64 10.28 5.11
N HIS A 68 -3.07 9.32 5.83
CA HIS A 68 -3.40 9.04 7.22
C HIS A 68 -3.16 10.27 8.10
N ALA A 69 -1.96 10.86 8.01
CA ALA A 69 -1.59 12.03 8.79
C ALA A 69 -2.47 13.25 8.47
N TYR A 70 -2.79 13.46 7.18
CA TYR A 70 -3.69 14.54 6.79
C TYR A 70 -5.08 14.35 7.41
N VAL A 71 -5.67 13.17 7.26
CA VAL A 71 -7.02 12.92 7.78
C VAL A 71 -7.05 13.01 9.30
N ASP A 72 -6.05 12.47 10.00
CA ASP A 72 -5.95 12.51 11.47
C ASP A 72 -5.74 13.94 12.02
N SER A 73 -5.22 14.85 11.19
CA SER A 73 -5.06 16.27 11.56
C SER A 73 -6.35 17.09 11.51
N LEU A 74 -7.41 16.58 10.90
CA LEU A 74 -8.66 17.32 10.72
C LEU A 74 -9.44 17.40 12.05
N PRO A 75 -9.91 18.59 12.46
CA PRO A 75 -10.57 18.77 13.74
C PRO A 75 -11.92 18.04 13.85
N GLU A 76 -12.55 17.71 12.72
CA GLU A 76 -13.80 16.93 12.68
C GLU A 76 -13.56 15.43 12.80
N THR A 77 -12.30 14.98 12.69
CA THR A 77 -11.93 13.57 12.78
C THR A 77 -11.44 13.23 14.18
N GLY A 78 -11.85 12.05 14.65
CA GLY A 78 -11.39 11.46 15.90
C GLY A 78 -10.29 10.46 15.61
N LYS A 79 -10.62 9.16 15.62
CA LYS A 79 -9.63 8.10 15.41
C LYS A 79 -9.54 7.69 13.94
N VAL A 80 -8.32 7.70 13.41
CA VAL A 80 -7.97 7.14 12.10
C VAL A 80 -7.20 5.83 12.26
N LEU A 81 -7.55 4.82 11.45
CA LEU A 81 -6.91 3.50 11.41
C LEU A 81 -6.68 3.07 9.96
N SER A 82 -5.46 2.61 9.64
CA SER A 82 -5.11 2.02 8.33
C SER A 82 -3.87 1.14 8.44
N LEU A 83 -3.40 0.65 7.29
CA LEU A 83 -2.12 -0.04 7.15
C LEU A 83 -0.93 0.82 7.63
N SER A 84 -1.01 2.16 7.60
CA SER A 84 -0.02 3.06 8.21
C SER A 84 0.16 2.81 9.70
N THR A 85 -0.91 2.48 10.42
CA THR A 85 -0.82 2.11 11.84
C THR A 85 -0.03 0.81 12.03
N VAL A 86 -0.20 -0.14 11.11
CA VAL A 86 0.59 -1.40 11.10
C VAL A 86 2.05 -1.09 10.80
N PHE A 87 2.32 -0.28 9.76
CA PHE A 87 3.67 0.12 9.41
C PHE A 87 4.38 0.89 10.53
N ALA A 88 3.67 1.71 11.31
CA ALA A 88 4.25 2.35 12.49
C ALA A 88 4.71 1.32 13.54
N VAL A 89 3.93 0.26 13.78
CA VAL A 89 4.35 -0.83 14.68
C VAL A 89 5.56 -1.56 14.11
N VAL A 90 5.57 -1.85 12.80
CA VAL A 90 6.71 -2.49 12.12
C VAL A 90 7.98 -1.64 12.23
N LYS A 91 7.90 -0.33 11.96
CA LYS A 91 9.03 0.62 12.11
C LYS A 91 9.53 0.67 13.56
N ASN A 92 8.64 0.63 14.55
CA ASN A 92 9.05 0.59 15.95
C ASN A 92 9.82 -0.69 16.33
N LEU A 93 9.61 -1.80 15.61
CA LEU A 93 10.28 -3.08 15.84
C LEU A 93 11.59 -3.23 15.05
N LEU A 94 11.60 -2.81 13.78
CA LEU A 94 12.73 -2.98 12.86
C LEU A 94 13.63 -1.75 12.75
N GLY A 95 13.22 -0.60 13.29
CA GLY A 95 13.88 0.69 13.10
C GLY A 95 13.24 1.52 11.97
N GLU A 96 13.74 2.74 11.77
CA GLU A 96 13.16 3.69 10.80
C GLU A 96 13.54 3.39 9.34
N ASP A 97 14.58 2.58 9.11
CA ASP A 97 15.11 2.25 7.77
C ASP A 97 14.35 1.10 7.09
N VAL A 98 13.01 1.13 7.10
CA VAL A 98 12.20 0.11 6.44
C VAL A 98 12.08 0.42 4.94
N GLY A 99 12.75 -0.36 4.11
CA GLY A 99 12.69 -0.30 2.65
C GLY A 99 11.61 -1.21 2.03
N SER A 100 11.51 -1.20 0.70
CA SER A 100 10.52 -2.02 -0.02
C SER A 100 10.77 -3.52 0.10
N VAL A 101 12.03 -3.95 0.27
CA VAL A 101 12.39 -5.37 0.42
C VAL A 101 11.94 -5.87 1.79
N GLU A 102 12.20 -5.08 2.83
CA GLU A 102 11.81 -5.36 4.20
C GLU A 102 10.28 -5.40 4.31
N LEU A 103 9.56 -4.46 3.69
CA LEU A 103 8.09 -4.48 3.66
C LEU A 103 7.53 -5.70 2.90
N ALA A 104 8.16 -6.10 1.80
CA ALA A 104 7.77 -7.31 1.07
C ALA A 104 7.99 -8.57 1.91
N LEU A 105 9.10 -8.63 2.65
CA LEU A 105 9.39 -9.72 3.56
C LEU A 105 8.38 -9.75 4.72
N VAL A 106 8.08 -8.60 5.32
CA VAL A 106 7.03 -8.48 6.35
C VAL A 106 5.69 -8.99 5.81
N GLN A 107 5.32 -8.64 4.57
CA GLN A 107 4.10 -9.12 3.95
C GLN A 107 4.09 -10.64 3.74
N LYS A 108 5.22 -11.23 3.34
CA LYS A 108 5.35 -12.68 3.11
C LYS A 108 5.42 -13.48 4.41
N SER A 109 6.12 -12.95 5.41
CA SER A 109 6.46 -13.65 6.65
C SER A 109 5.43 -13.43 7.77
N LEU A 110 4.40 -12.61 7.56
CA LEU A 110 3.34 -12.40 8.55
C LEU A 110 2.51 -13.69 8.71
N PRO A 111 2.37 -14.25 9.93
CA PRO A 111 1.50 -15.39 10.15
C PRO A 111 0.04 -15.06 9.79
N PRO A 112 -0.75 -16.02 9.28
CA PRO A 112 -2.13 -15.79 8.85
C PRO A 112 -3.00 -15.14 9.93
N ASP A 113 -2.87 -15.58 11.18
CA ASP A 113 -3.63 -15.04 12.32
C ASP A 113 -3.32 -13.57 12.59
N VAL A 114 -2.05 -13.17 12.43
CA VAL A 114 -1.62 -11.78 12.60
C VAL A 114 -2.10 -10.93 11.42
N SER A 115 -2.03 -11.45 10.19
CA SER A 115 -2.55 -10.77 9.01
C SER A 115 -4.05 -10.49 9.14
N ALA A 116 -4.81 -11.49 9.56
CA ALA A 116 -6.26 -11.39 9.77
C ALA A 116 -6.64 -10.28 10.76
N MET A 117 -5.83 -10.06 11.79
CA MET A 117 -6.10 -9.04 12.81
C MET A 117 -5.57 -7.65 12.43
N MET A 118 -4.38 -7.58 11.84
CA MET A 118 -3.64 -6.33 11.67
C MET A 118 -3.72 -5.78 10.24
N VAL A 119 -3.71 -6.62 9.21
CA VAL A 119 -3.58 -6.20 7.81
C VAL A 119 -4.93 -6.27 7.07
N ASP A 120 -5.59 -7.42 7.12
CA ASP A 120 -6.80 -7.72 6.35
C ASP A 120 -7.95 -6.70 6.55
N PRO A 121 -8.16 -6.10 7.75
CA PRO A 121 -9.17 -5.05 7.92
C PRO A 121 -8.92 -3.79 7.07
N TYR A 122 -7.66 -3.55 6.71
CA TYR A 122 -7.21 -2.34 6.04
C TYR A 122 -6.62 -2.57 4.64
N PHE A 123 -6.48 -3.82 4.20
CA PHE A 123 -5.93 -4.13 2.89
C PHE A 123 -6.63 -5.33 2.26
N SER A 124 -6.99 -5.21 0.98
CA SER A 124 -7.52 -6.30 0.16
C SER A 124 -6.56 -6.58 -0.99
N ARG A 125 -5.89 -7.73 -0.94
CA ARG A 125 -5.01 -8.21 -2.03
C ARG A 125 -5.78 -8.43 -3.33
N GLU A 126 -6.93 -9.11 -3.27
CA GLU A 126 -7.77 -9.40 -4.44
C GLU A 126 -8.14 -8.14 -5.24
N ARG A 127 -8.36 -7.00 -4.55
CA ARG A 127 -8.76 -5.73 -5.18
C ARG A 127 -7.62 -4.73 -5.29
N GLU A 128 -6.42 -5.05 -4.77
CA GLU A 128 -5.30 -4.12 -4.60
C GLU A 128 -5.71 -2.78 -3.97
N GLN A 129 -6.51 -2.84 -2.90
CA GLN A 129 -7.09 -1.66 -2.24
C GLN A 129 -6.67 -1.57 -0.77
N ALA A 130 -6.16 -0.40 -0.38
CA ALA A 130 -6.03 -0.01 1.02
C ALA A 130 -7.31 0.70 1.52
N ARG A 131 -7.66 0.47 2.78
CA ARG A 131 -8.81 1.06 3.46
C ARG A 131 -8.33 1.88 4.65
N LEU A 132 -8.79 3.13 4.69
CA LEU A 132 -8.66 4.03 5.83
C LEU A 132 -10.01 4.08 6.56
N THR A 133 -10.02 3.67 7.82
CA THR A 133 -11.20 3.77 8.68
C THR A 133 -11.09 5.03 9.53
N VAL A 134 -12.10 5.89 9.42
CA VAL A 134 -12.11 7.20 10.08
C VAL A 134 -13.36 7.29 10.94
N ARG A 135 -13.17 7.62 12.23
CA ARG A 135 -14.26 8.00 13.11
C ARG A 135 -14.43 9.51 13.07
N VAL A 136 -15.59 9.99 12.63
CA VAL A 136 -15.91 11.43 12.59
C VAL A 136 -16.63 11.84 13.87
N MET A 137 -16.28 12.99 14.43
CA MET A 137 -16.89 13.55 15.63
C MET A 137 -18.18 14.29 15.28
N GLU A 138 -19.31 13.57 15.29
CA GLU A 138 -20.62 14.15 14.95
C GLU A 138 -21.15 15.17 15.97
N THR A 139 -20.57 15.24 17.17
CA THR A 139 -20.88 16.25 18.18
C THR A 139 -20.27 17.61 17.90
N SER A 140 -19.42 17.73 16.86
CA SER A 140 -18.88 19.02 16.43
C SER A 140 -20.01 19.90 15.86
N GLU A 141 -20.20 21.08 16.44
CA GLU A 141 -21.19 22.04 15.96
C GLU A 141 -20.88 22.54 14.54
N ASP A 142 -19.60 22.47 14.14
CA ASP A 142 -19.11 22.94 12.84
C ASP A 142 -19.18 21.88 11.74
N LEU A 143 -19.56 20.63 12.04
CA LEU A 143 -19.53 19.54 11.06
C LEU A 143 -20.61 19.72 9.98
N ARG A 144 -20.17 20.28 8.84
CA ARG A 144 -20.94 20.37 7.60
C ARG A 144 -20.57 19.18 6.71
N ARG A 145 -21.23 18.03 6.89
CA ARG A 145 -20.92 16.74 6.23
C ARG A 145 -20.60 16.83 4.73
N ASP A 146 -21.46 17.49 3.95
CA ASP A 146 -21.24 17.68 2.51
C ASP A 146 -19.97 18.49 2.20
N ARG A 147 -19.74 19.57 2.96
CA ARG A 147 -18.54 20.40 2.83
C ARG A 147 -17.30 19.61 3.23
N PHE A 148 -17.33 18.94 4.39
CA PHE A 148 -16.23 18.08 4.86
C PHE A 148 -15.83 17.04 3.81
N LEU A 149 -16.80 16.33 3.21
CA LEU A 149 -16.51 15.33 2.18
C LEU A 149 -15.91 15.96 0.91
N LYS A 150 -16.36 17.16 0.52
CA LYS A 150 -15.81 17.87 -0.65
C LYS A 150 -14.40 18.39 -0.37
N ASP A 151 -14.19 19.03 0.76
CA ASP A 151 -12.90 19.60 1.16
C ASP A 151 -11.86 18.50 1.34
N LEU A 152 -12.25 17.37 1.96
CA LEU A 152 -11.40 16.19 2.06
C LEU A 152 -11.04 15.65 0.67
N ARG A 153 -12.01 15.50 -0.25
CA ARG A 153 -11.70 15.08 -1.62
C ARG A 153 -10.71 16.01 -2.30
N ASN A 154 -10.96 17.31 -2.24
CA ASN A 154 -10.13 18.31 -2.88
C ASN A 154 -8.71 18.29 -2.30
N ALA A 155 -8.54 18.16 -0.99
CA ALA A 155 -7.23 18.06 -0.39
C ALA A 155 -6.47 16.80 -0.84
N LEU A 156 -7.14 15.64 -0.87
CA LEU A 156 -6.54 14.40 -1.36
C LEU A 156 -6.12 14.49 -2.84
N THR A 157 -6.90 15.17 -3.68
CA THR A 157 -6.61 15.28 -5.11
C THR A 157 -5.62 16.38 -5.44
N GLU A 158 -5.78 17.57 -4.86
CA GLU A 158 -5.02 18.78 -5.22
C GLU A 158 -3.72 18.90 -4.42
N GLN A 159 -3.75 18.59 -3.12
CA GLN A 159 -2.57 18.75 -2.25
C GLN A 159 -1.70 17.49 -2.25
N LEU A 160 -2.34 16.32 -2.20
CA LEU A 160 -1.64 15.03 -2.17
C LEU A 160 -1.48 14.38 -3.56
N GLY A 161 -2.06 14.99 -4.61
CA GLY A 161 -1.88 14.55 -5.99
C GLY A 161 -2.51 13.19 -6.32
N ILE A 162 -3.46 12.71 -5.52
CA ILE A 162 -4.09 11.40 -5.73
C ILE A 162 -5.15 11.54 -6.81
N ALA A 163 -5.08 10.68 -7.83
CA ALA A 163 -6.08 10.66 -8.89
C ALA A 163 -7.50 10.45 -8.32
N PRO A 164 -8.51 11.25 -8.73
CA PRO A 164 -9.87 11.16 -8.19
C PRO A 164 -10.48 9.76 -8.27
N GLU A 165 -10.13 8.99 -9.30
CA GLU A 165 -10.62 7.63 -9.56
C GLU A 165 -10.09 6.60 -8.55
N ARG A 166 -8.95 6.91 -7.90
CA ARG A 166 -8.34 6.08 -6.85
C ARG A 166 -8.97 6.33 -5.48
N ILE A 167 -9.86 7.31 -5.34
CA ILE A 167 -10.46 7.70 -4.07
C ILE A 167 -11.93 7.31 -4.03
N ARG A 168 -12.31 6.51 -3.03
CA ARG A 168 -13.71 6.15 -2.79
C ARG A 168 -14.09 6.36 -1.33
N PHE A 169 -15.03 7.29 -1.11
CA PHE A 169 -15.64 7.46 0.21
C PHE A 169 -16.85 6.54 0.34
N THR A 170 -16.92 5.85 1.47
CA THR A 170 -18.00 4.93 1.81
C THR A 170 -18.36 5.07 3.29
N GLY A 171 -19.33 4.28 3.76
CA GLY A 171 -19.74 4.25 5.16
C GLY A 171 -20.90 5.19 5.49
N MET A 172 -21.25 5.22 6.77
CA MET A 172 -22.49 5.82 7.26
C MET A 172 -22.59 7.33 7.01
N LEU A 173 -21.49 8.07 7.19
CA LEU A 173 -21.46 9.52 6.95
C LEU A 173 -21.86 9.88 5.51
N VAL A 174 -21.32 9.13 4.54
CA VAL A 174 -21.60 9.31 3.11
C VAL A 174 -23.05 8.96 2.80
N LEU A 175 -23.54 7.83 3.32
CA LEU A 175 -24.93 7.40 3.12
C LEU A 175 -25.90 8.44 3.67
N TYR A 176 -25.66 8.93 4.89
CA TYR A 176 -26.49 9.95 5.52
C TYR A 176 -26.48 11.27 4.72
N ASN A 177 -25.30 11.72 4.27
CA ASN A 177 -25.19 12.90 3.41
C ASN A 177 -26.02 12.75 2.12
N ASN A 178 -25.92 11.58 1.46
CA ASN A 178 -26.64 11.32 0.22
C ASN A 178 -28.16 11.29 0.42
N VAL A 179 -28.64 10.74 1.53
CA VAL A 179 -30.08 10.73 1.87
C VAL A 179 -30.58 12.15 2.10
N LEU A 180 -29.89 12.96 2.90
CA LEU A 180 -30.28 14.36 3.15
C LEU A 180 -30.35 15.17 1.84
N GLN A 181 -29.35 15.05 0.97
CA GLN A 181 -29.32 15.75 -0.31
C GLN A 181 -30.48 15.34 -1.22
N SER A 182 -30.78 14.04 -1.27
CA SER A 182 -31.88 13.51 -2.09
C SER A 182 -33.23 14.02 -1.60
N LEU A 183 -33.43 14.13 -0.28
CA LEU A 183 -34.65 14.68 0.30
C LEU A 183 -34.82 16.17 -0.02
N PHE A 184 -33.80 16.99 0.23
CA PHE A 184 -33.87 18.43 -0.06
C PHE A 184 -34.11 18.70 -1.54
N LYS A 185 -33.40 17.97 -2.42
CA LYS A 185 -33.58 18.10 -3.87
C LYS A 185 -35.02 17.79 -4.28
N SER A 186 -35.60 16.71 -3.75
CA SER A 186 -36.97 16.30 -4.08
C SER A 186 -38.00 17.32 -3.60
N GLN A 187 -37.84 17.83 -2.38
CA GLN A 187 -38.75 18.83 -1.81
C GLN A 187 -38.72 20.15 -2.58
N ILE A 188 -37.54 20.66 -2.91
CA ILE A 188 -37.38 21.88 -3.70
C ILE A 188 -37.98 21.71 -5.09
N LEU A 189 -37.76 20.55 -5.72
CA LEU A 189 -38.32 20.24 -7.04
C LEU A 189 -39.85 20.22 -7.02
N THR A 190 -40.45 19.54 -6.05
CA THR A 190 -41.91 19.47 -5.91
C THR A 190 -42.50 20.85 -5.64
N LEU A 191 -41.91 21.61 -4.70
CA LEU A 191 -42.37 22.97 -4.39
C LEU A 191 -42.27 23.87 -5.63
N GLY A 192 -41.13 23.85 -6.34
CA GLY A 192 -40.94 24.61 -7.57
C GLY A 192 -41.97 24.25 -8.66
N ALA A 193 -42.23 22.95 -8.87
CA ALA A 193 -43.23 22.51 -9.83
C ALA A 193 -44.65 22.98 -9.47
N VAL A 194 -45.03 22.92 -8.19
CA VAL A 194 -46.32 23.41 -7.70
C VAL A 194 -46.44 24.92 -7.90
N PHE A 195 -45.40 25.70 -7.56
CA PHE A 195 -45.41 27.15 -7.78
C PHE A 195 -45.53 27.51 -9.27
N VAL A 196 -44.83 26.82 -10.16
CA VAL A 196 -44.94 27.02 -11.62
C VAL A 196 -46.35 26.68 -12.11
N ALA A 197 -46.95 25.57 -11.65
CA ALA A 197 -48.31 25.19 -12.02
C ALA A 197 -49.34 26.24 -11.60
N ILE A 198 -49.22 26.77 -10.37
CA ILE A 198 -50.10 27.84 -9.87
C ILE A 198 -49.91 29.12 -10.70
N LEU A 199 -48.67 29.49 -11.01
CA LEU A 199 -48.38 30.68 -11.83
C LEU A 199 -48.99 30.58 -13.24
N LEU A 200 -48.91 29.40 -13.87
CA LEU A 200 -49.55 29.15 -15.17
C LEU A 200 -51.09 29.24 -15.07
N MET A 201 -51.68 28.76 -13.97
CA MET A 201 -53.13 28.84 -13.76
C MET A 201 -53.62 30.30 -13.66
N PHE A 202 -52.84 31.21 -13.09
CA PHE A 202 -53.18 32.63 -13.03
C PHE A 202 -52.95 33.39 -14.34
N LEU A 203 -52.12 32.86 -15.24
CA LEU A 203 -51.81 33.44 -16.55
C LEU A 203 -52.80 33.01 -17.64
N ALA A 204 -53.45 31.86 -17.46
CA ALA A 204 -54.49 31.31 -18.35
C ALA A 204 -55.88 31.84 -17.99
#